data_AF-A0A966SRK2-F1
#
_entry.id   AF-A0A966SRK2-F1
#
_cell.length_a   1.000
_cell.length_b   1.000
_cell.length_c   1.000
_cell.angle_alpha   90.00
_cell.angle_beta   90.00
_cell.angle_gamma   90.00
#
_symmetry.space_group_name_H-M   'P 1'
#
loop_
_entity.id
_entity.type
_entity.pdbx_description
1 polymer ?
#
loop_
_entity_poly.entity_id
_entity_poly.type
_entity_poly.pdbx_seq_one_letter_code
_entity_poly.pdbx_strand_id
1 'polypeptide(L)' 'MSPLGSGMGTCHLRLGNYEPAVKAFEQAAKLMPYDRTVQRNLRLSQEMLQREKKRPAPTRAPEPVGEAV' A
#
# COMPACT_ATOMS: atom_id res chain seq x y z
N MET A 1 2.15 25.11 -3.19
CA MET A 1 1.56 24.15 -2.25
C MET A 1 1.40 22.81 -2.95
N SER A 2 2.23 21.81 -2.64
CA SER A 2 1.99 20.43 -3.08
C SER A 2 0.95 19.83 -2.14
N PRO A 3 -0.18 19.28 -2.63
CA PRO A 3 -1.25 18.79 -1.76
C PRO A 3 -0.72 17.64 -0.90
N LEU A 4 -0.83 17.82 0.42
CA LEU A 4 -0.28 16.98 1.49
C LEU A 4 -0.64 15.49 1.37
N GLY A 5 -1.69 15.12 0.63
CA GLY A 5 -2.08 13.74 0.38
C GLY A 5 -1.16 12.96 -0.59
N SER A 6 -0.48 13.64 -1.53
CA SER A 6 0.38 12.95 -2.50
C SER A 6 1.68 12.44 -1.89
N GLY A 7 2.23 13.14 -0.90
CA GLY A 7 3.46 12.74 -0.21
C GLY A 7 3.26 11.52 0.69
N MET A 8 2.24 11.56 1.56
CA MET A 8 1.99 10.49 2.53
C MET A 8 1.59 9.17 1.88
N GLY A 9 0.71 9.20 0.86
CA GLY A 9 0.33 7.97 0.17
C GLY A 9 1.50 7.35 -0.63
N THR A 10 2.44 8.16 -1.12
CA THR A 10 3.69 7.67 -1.74
C THR A 10 4.63 7.06 -0.68
N CYS A 11 4.72 7.64 0.51
CA CYS A 11 5.48 7.07 1.62
C CYS A 11 4.91 5.72 2.07
N HIS A 12 3.58 5.60 2.19
CA HIS A 12 2.94 4.33 2.55
C HIS A 12 3.10 3.26 1.47
N LEU A 13 3.06 3.61 0.18
CA LEU A 13 3.40 2.69 -0.92
C LEU A 13 4.84 2.18 -0.82
N ARG A 14 5.79 3.06 -0.45
CA ARG A 14 7.21 2.67 -0.29
C ARG A 14 7.47 1.84 0.97
N LEU A 15 6.63 2.01 2.01
CA LEU A 15 6.70 1.25 3.25
C LEU A 15 6.00 -0.12 3.17
N GLY A 16 5.37 -0.45 2.03
CA GLY A 16 4.58 -1.69 1.88
C GLY A 16 3.23 -1.64 2.60
N ASN A 17 2.85 -0.50 3.17
CA ASN A 17 1.61 -0.35 3.93
C ASN A 17 0.49 0.12 2.98
N TYR A 18 0.00 -0.78 2.11
CA TYR A 18 -0.96 -0.40 1.07
C TYR A 18 -2.36 -0.07 1.60
N GLU A 19 -2.82 -0.70 2.70
CA GLU A 19 -4.12 -0.37 3.32
C GLU A 19 -4.26 1.10 3.75
N PRO A 20 -3.34 1.67 4.55
CA PRO A 20 -3.41 3.08 4.91
C PRO A 20 -3.17 4.00 3.71
N ALA A 21 -2.39 3.59 2.70
CA ALA A 21 -2.23 4.35 1.46
C ALA A 21 -3.57 4.53 0.74
N VAL A 22 -4.34 3.46 0.58
CA VAL A 22 -5.67 3.50 -0.04
C VAL A 22 -6.59 4.47 0.72
N LYS A 23 -6.67 4.36 2.05
CA LYS A 23 -7.52 5.25 2.86
C LYS A 23 -7.13 6.74 2.71
N ALA A 24 -5.83 7.04 2.70
CA ALA A 24 -5.35 8.40 2.51
C ALA A 24 -5.71 8.95 1.12
N PHE A 25 -5.56 8.14 0.07
CA PHE A 25 -5.94 8.53 -1.28
C PHE A 25 -7.47 8.61 -1.47
N GLU A 26 -8.27 7.81 -0.77
CA GLU A 26 -9.73 7.93 -0.78
C GLU A 26 -10.20 9.24 -0.15
N GLN A 27 -9.61 9.65 0.98
CA GLN A 27 -9.91 10.95 1.57
C GLN A 27 -9.48 12.09 0.64
N ALA A 28 -8.30 11.98 0.00
CA ALA A 28 -7.87 12.95 -1.00
C ALA A 28 -8.81 12.99 -2.21
N ALA A 29 -9.34 11.85 -2.65
CA ALA A 29 -10.26 11.77 -3.78
C ALA A 29 -11.63 12.38 -3.46
N LYS A 30 -12.07 12.33 -2.19
CA LYS A 30 -13.27 13.05 -1.74
C LYS A 30 -13.11 14.57 -1.79
N LEU A 31 -11.91 15.06 -1.46
CA LEU A 31 -11.60 16.49 -1.48
C LEU A 31 -11.33 16.99 -2.90
N MET A 32 -10.71 16.16 -3.74
CA MET A 32 -10.32 16.50 -5.11
C MET A 32 -10.71 15.38 -6.08
N PRO A 33 -12.01 15.21 -6.37
CA PRO A 33 -12.49 14.13 -7.21
C PRO A 33 -12.02 14.21 -8.67
N TYR A 34 -11.63 15.40 -9.14
CA TYR A 34 -11.14 15.64 -10.50
C TYR A 34 -9.61 15.59 -10.64
N ASP A 35 -8.88 15.38 -9.54
CA ASP A 35 -7.41 15.32 -9.60
C ASP A 35 -6.96 13.95 -10.13
N ARG A 36 -6.42 13.96 -11.35
CA ARG A 36 -5.93 12.75 -12.02
C ARG A 36 -4.77 12.09 -11.27
N THR A 37 -3.98 12.84 -10.51
CA THR A 37 -2.86 12.31 -9.73
C THR A 37 -3.39 11.47 -8.56
N VAL A 38 -4.40 11.98 -7.86
CA VAL A 38 -5.05 11.26 -6.75
C VAL A 38 -5.71 9.99 -7.26
N GLN A 39 -6.48 10.07 -8.36
CA GLN A 39 -7.12 8.89 -8.94
C GLN A 39 -6.11 7.82 -9.38
N ARG A 40 -5.02 8.22 -10.04
CA ARG A 40 -3.95 7.31 -10.46
C ARG A 40 -3.30 6.63 -9.25
N ASN A 41 -3.02 7.39 -8.20
CA ASN A 41 -2.37 6.87 -7.00
C ASN A 41 -3.29 5.97 -6.16
N LEU A 42 -4.59 6.28 -6.11
CA LEU A 42 -5.61 5.41 -5.49
C LEU A 42 -5.65 4.05 -6.19
N ARG A 43 -5.74 4.04 -7.52
CA ARG A 43 -5.75 2.81 -8.32
C ARG A 43 -4.49 1.97 -8.10
N LEU A 44 -3.32 2.60 -8.18
CA LEU A 44 -2.04 1.93 -7.93
C LEU A 44 -2.00 1.29 -6.53
N SER A 45 -2.47 2.01 -5.51
CA SER A 45 -2.48 1.52 -4.13
C SER A 45 -3.41 0.32 -3.96
N GLN A 46 -4.58 0.33 -4.61
CA GLN A 46 -5.51 -0.79 -4.62
C GLN A 46 -4.95 -2.02 -5.34
N GLU A 47 -4.29 -1.84 -6.48
CA GLU A 47 -3.64 -2.93 -7.22
C GLU A 47 -2.53 -3.59 -6.37
N MET A 48 -1.72 -2.79 -5.68
CA MET A 48 -0.68 -3.30 -4.79
C MET A 48 -1.26 -4.02 -3.57
N LEU A 49 -2.31 -3.47 -2.95
CA LEU A 49 -3.00 -4.13 -1.84
C LEU A 49 -3.61 -5.48 -2.26
N GLN A 50 -4.23 -5.54 -3.44
CA GLN A 50 -4.77 -6.80 -3.97
C GLN A 50 -3.66 -7.81 -4.23
N ARG A 51 -2.51 -7.37 -4.77
CA ARG A 51 -1.34 -8.22 -4.96
C ARG A 51 -0.76 -8.73 -3.66
N GLU A 52 -0.73 -7.90 -2.61
CA GLU A 52 -0.25 -8.32 -1.30
C GLU A 52 -1.22 -9.33 -0.64
N LYS A 53 -2.53 -9.11 -0.74
CA LYS A 53 -3.54 -10.07 -0.27
C LYS A 53 -3.56 -11.37 -1.08
N LYS A 54 -3.24 -11.30 -2.37
CA LYS A 54 -3.10 -12.49 -3.25
C LYS A 54 -1.75 -13.18 -3.11
N ARG A 55 -0.73 -12.53 -2.52
CA ARG A 55 0.48 -13.27 -2.17
C ARG A 55 0.03 -14.33 -1.19
N PRO A 56 0.24 -15.63 -1.48
CA PRO A 56 0.12 -16.62 -0.42
C PRO A 56 1.00 -16.12 0.72
N ALA A 57 0.45 -16.15 1.94
CA ALA A 57 1.22 -15.82 3.14
C ALA A 57 2.61 -16.44 2.96
N PRO A 58 3.72 -15.73 3.25
CA PRO A 58 5.02 -16.37 3.22
C PRO A 58 4.83 -17.62 4.06
N THR A 59 4.88 -18.79 3.42
CA THR A 59 4.86 -20.04 4.12
C THR A 59 6.03 -19.87 5.05
N ARG A 60 5.76 -19.58 6.34
CA ARG A 60 6.76 -19.74 7.38
C ARG A 60 7.00 -21.23 7.32
N ALA A 61 7.89 -21.66 6.42
CA ALA A 61 8.63 -22.86 6.66
C ALA A 61 9.20 -22.61 8.06
N PRO A 62 8.81 -23.39 9.07
CA PRO A 62 9.62 -23.41 10.27
C PRO A 62 11.00 -23.83 9.75
N GLU A 63 11.96 -22.91 9.73
CA GLU A 63 13.35 -23.28 9.57
C GLU A 63 13.59 -24.33 10.65
N PRO A 64 13.83 -25.62 10.31
CA PRO A 64 14.23 -26.57 11.31
C PRO A 64 15.66 -26.20 11.67
N VAL A 65 15.84 -25.33 12.66
CA VAL A 65 17.12 -25.23 13.36
C VAL A 65 17.24 -26.47 14.24
N GLY A 66 17.37 -27.61 13.56
CA GLY A 66 17.81 -28.87 14.11
C GLY A 66 19.33 -28.91 14.03
N GLU A 67 20.00 -28.12 14.87
CA GLU A 67 21.37 -28.41 15.27
C GLU A 67 21.36 -28.57 16.79
N ALA A 68 20.89 -29.75 17.20
CA ALA A 68 21.24 -30.37 18.44
C ALA A 68 22.24 -31.48 18.11
N VAL A 69 23.54 -31.17 18.19
CA VAL A 69 24.63 -32.12 18.47
C VAL A 69 25.87 -31.36 18.91
#